data_AF-A0A7S0L1R2-F1
#
_entry.id   AF-A0A7S0L1R2-F1
#
_cell.length_a   1.000
_cell.length_b   1.000
_cell.length_c   1.000
_cell.angle_alpha   90.00
_cell.angle_beta   90.00
_cell.angle_gamma   90.00
#
_symmetry.space_group_name_H-M   'P 1'
#
loop_
_entity.id
_entity.type
_entity.pdbx_description
1 polymer ?
#
loop_
_entity_poly.entity_id
_entity_poly.type
_entity_poly.pdbx_seq_one_letter_code
_entity_poly.pdbx_strand_id
1 'polypeptide(L)'
;QLAAVGIDVLTINPEYGAGQLEITMAPTWGIRAADCAATFKTAVKELAQRRGMVATFMSKPFDVEGTGNGGHFNFSLWERWNSSTADAKSTTSKAIGVGGFCVDGLRNALHDASA
;
A
#
# COMPACT_ATOMS: atom_id res chain seq x y z
N GLN A 1 -9.01 10.21 -13.16
CA GLN A 1 -10.18 9.45 -12.66
C GLN A 1 -9.97 9.00 -11.21
N LEU A 2 -8.85 8.36 -10.87
CA LEU A 2 -8.54 7.95 -9.48
C LEU A 2 -8.37 9.13 -8.50
N ALA A 3 -7.76 10.24 -8.93
CA ALA A 3 -7.68 11.46 -8.11
C ALA A 3 -9.05 11.99 -7.66
N ALA A 4 -10.10 11.82 -8.47
CA ALA A 4 -11.45 12.29 -8.13
C ALA A 4 -12.10 11.48 -7.00
N VAL A 5 -11.58 10.29 -6.68
CA VAL A 5 -12.01 9.47 -5.53
C VAL A 5 -10.98 9.50 -4.39
N GLY A 6 -10.08 10.49 -4.39
CA GLY A 6 -9.12 10.73 -3.32
C GLY A 6 -7.94 9.75 -3.30
N ILE A 7 -7.59 9.18 -4.46
CA ILE A 7 -6.40 8.35 -4.65
C ILE A 7 -5.35 9.17 -5.39
N ASP A 8 -4.24 9.44 -4.71
CA ASP A 8 -3.08 10.11 -5.29
C ASP A 8 -2.16 9.07 -5.95
N VAL A 9 -2.05 9.14 -7.28
CA VAL A 9 -1.27 8.19 -8.09
C VAL A 9 0.08 8.81 -8.40
N LEU A 10 1.15 8.13 -8.00
CA LEU A 10 2.52 8.54 -8.26
C LEU A 10 3.04 8.00 -9.58
N THR A 11 2.86 6.70 -9.82
CA THR A 11 3.37 6.03 -11.03
C THR A 11 2.41 4.97 -11.54
N ILE A 12 2.53 4.68 -12.83
CA ILE A 12 1.85 3.57 -13.49
C ILE A 12 2.91 2.86 -14.32
N ASN A 13 3.12 1.58 -14.06
CA ASN A 13 4.20 0.80 -14.63
C ASN A 13 3.64 -0.48 -15.27
N PRO A 14 4.05 -0.83 -16.49
CA PRO A 14 3.86 -2.18 -16.98
C PRO A 14 4.75 -3.14 -16.19
N GLU A 15 4.19 -4.28 -15.81
CA GLU A 15 4.89 -5.35 -15.11
C GLU A 15 5.26 -6.48 -16.06
N TYR A 16 5.87 -7.53 -15.51
CA TYR A 16 6.38 -8.67 -16.27
C TYR A 16 5.29 -9.49 -16.99
N GLY A 17 4.06 -9.52 -16.48
CA GLY A 17 2.96 -10.25 -17.09
C GLY A 17 2.29 -9.49 -18.24
N ALA A 18 1.82 -10.22 -19.25
CA ALA A 18 1.04 -9.61 -20.33
C ALA A 18 -0.25 -8.94 -19.79
N GLY A 19 -0.38 -7.64 -20.00
CA GLY A 19 -1.50 -6.85 -19.48
C GLY A 19 -1.44 -6.58 -17.96
N GLN A 20 -0.33 -6.93 -17.30
CA GLN A 20 -0.11 -6.66 -15.89
C GLN A 20 0.36 -5.21 -15.71
N LEU A 21 -0.25 -4.50 -14.76
CA LEU A 21 0.07 -3.11 -14.44
C LEU A 21 0.24 -2.97 -12.93
N GLU A 22 1.27 -2.23 -12.52
CA GLU A 22 1.43 -1.73 -11.16
C GLU A 22 1.07 -0.23 -11.14
N ILE A 23 0.29 0.18 -10.13
CA ILE A 23 -0.06 1.58 -9.90
C ILE A 23 0.34 1.92 -8.47
N THR A 24 1.32 2.79 -8.32
CA THR A 24 1.84 3.22 -7.02
C THR A 24 1.08 4.44 -6.54
N MET A 25 0.60 4.38 -5.30
CA MET A 25 -0.11 5.47 -4.64
C MET A 25 0.79 6.19 -3.64
N ALA A 26 0.51 7.46 -3.38
CA ALA A 26 1.23 8.21 -2.34
C ALA A 26 0.98 7.59 -0.94
N PRO A 27 1.99 7.58 -0.06
CA PRO A 27 1.81 7.10 1.31
C PRO A 27 0.83 8.01 2.08
N THR A 28 0.00 7.41 2.92
CA THR A 28 -0.96 8.14 3.77
C THR A 28 -0.91 7.63 5.20
N TRP A 29 -1.43 8.43 6.14
CA TRP A 29 -1.35 8.15 7.57
C TRP A 29 -2.46 7.22 8.07
N GLY A 30 -2.08 6.23 8.87
CA GLY A 30 -3.00 5.38 9.62
C GLY A 30 -3.97 4.61 8.73
N ILE A 31 -5.23 4.51 9.18
CA ILE A 31 -6.27 3.71 8.51
C ILE A 31 -6.60 4.20 7.09
N ARG A 32 -6.30 5.46 6.78
CA ARG A 32 -6.55 6.03 5.45
C ARG A 32 -5.82 5.25 4.34
N ALA A 33 -4.67 4.66 4.63
CA ALA A 33 -3.94 3.83 3.67
C ALA A 33 -4.75 2.60 3.26
N ALA A 34 -5.45 1.96 4.21
CA ALA A 34 -6.31 0.82 3.94
C ALA A 34 -7.55 1.23 3.14
N ASP A 35 -8.18 2.36 3.49
CA ASP A 35 -9.32 2.91 2.75
C ASP A 35 -8.95 3.23 1.30
N CYS A 36 -7.78 3.82 1.08
CA CYS A 36 -7.25 4.10 -0.26
C CYS A 36 -7.07 2.81 -1.06
N ALA A 37 -6.48 1.76 -0.48
CA ALA A 37 -6.28 0.48 -1.15
C ALA A 37 -7.62 -0.19 -1.53
N ALA A 38 -8.60 -0.18 -0.63
CA ALA A 38 -9.93 -0.72 -0.90
C ALA A 38 -10.66 0.08 -2.00
N THR A 39 -10.62 1.42 -1.92
CA THR A 39 -11.22 2.32 -2.92
C THR A 39 -10.56 2.13 -4.28
N PHE A 40 -9.23 1.99 -4.31
CA PHE A 40 -8.47 1.78 -5.54
C PHE A 40 -8.89 0.50 -6.25
N LYS A 41 -8.94 -0.62 -5.52
CA LYS A 41 -9.36 -1.92 -6.06
C LYS A 41 -10.74 -1.85 -6.70
N THR A 42 -11.70 -1.20 -6.03
CA THR A 42 -13.07 -1.03 -6.54
C THR A 42 -13.08 -0.10 -7.75
N ALA A 43 -12.44 1.07 -7.68
CA ALA A 43 -12.42 2.04 -8.76
C ALA A 43 -11.80 1.50 -10.06
N VAL A 44 -10.72 0.72 -9.95
CA VAL A 44 -10.07 0.07 -11.10
C VAL A 44 -11.00 -0.96 -11.74
N LYS A 45 -11.68 -1.79 -10.94
CA LYS A 45 -12.66 -2.76 -11.45
C LYS A 45 -13.81 -2.08 -12.19
N GLU A 46 -14.37 -1.03 -11.60
CA GLU A 46 -15.44 -0.24 -12.22
C GLU A 46 -14.99 0.41 -13.53
N LEU A 47 -13.79 0.98 -13.55
CA LEU A 47 -13.24 1.61 -14.76
C LEU A 47 -12.99 0.60 -15.87
N ALA A 48 -12.46 -0.58 -15.53
CA ALA A 48 -12.25 -1.67 -16.48
C ALA A 48 -13.59 -2.14 -17.05
N GLN A 49 -14.59 -2.38 -16.20
CA GLN A 49 -15.92 -2.83 -16.62
C GLN A 49 -16.58 -1.83 -17.58
N ARG A 50 -16.50 -0.53 -17.29
CA ARG A 50 -17.02 0.54 -18.19
C ARG A 50 -16.35 0.57 -19.56
N ARG A 51 -15.16 -0.02 -19.70
CA ARG A 51 -14.41 -0.13 -20.95
C ARG A 51 -14.54 -1.53 -21.59
N GLY A 52 -15.45 -2.37 -21.11
CA GLY A 52 -15.62 -3.74 -21.62
C GLY A 52 -14.46 -4.67 -21.27
N MET A 53 -13.69 -4.35 -20.22
CA MET A 53 -12.55 -5.13 -19.75
C MET A 53 -12.81 -5.69 -18.35
N VAL A 54 -11.98 -6.66 -17.94
CA VAL A 54 -11.98 -7.20 -16.57
C VAL A 54 -10.64 -6.92 -15.92
N ALA A 55 -10.64 -6.23 -14.77
CA ALA A 55 -9.47 -6.09 -13.93
C ALA A 55 -9.52 -7.13 -12.80
N THR A 56 -8.44 -7.90 -12.63
CA THR A 56 -8.32 -8.91 -11.57
C THR A 56 -7.15 -8.59 -10.64
N PHE A 57 -7.37 -8.83 -9.35
CA PHE A 57 -6.37 -8.74 -8.28
C PHE A 57 -6.13 -10.12 -7.66
N MET A 58 -6.51 -11.19 -8.37
CA MET A 58 -6.21 -12.56 -7.98
C MET A 58 -4.68 -12.74 -7.99
N SER A 59 -4.13 -13.38 -6.95
CA SER A 59 -2.67 -13.52 -6.79
C SER A 59 -2.02 -14.28 -7.95
N LYS A 60 -2.76 -15.20 -8.58
CA LYS A 60 -2.29 -15.98 -9.73
C LYS A 60 -3.45 -16.12 -10.73
N PRO A 61 -3.67 -15.12 -11.60
CA PRO A 61 -4.86 -15.08 -12.45
C PRO A 61 -4.83 -16.03 -13.65
N PHE A 62 -3.62 -16.42 -14.06
CA PHE A 62 -3.36 -17.24 -15.24
C PHE A 62 -2.53 -18.47 -14.84
N ASP A 63 -1.57 -18.89 -15.67
CA ASP A 63 -0.78 -20.09 -15.47
C ASP A 63 -0.02 -20.12 -14.13
N VAL A 64 0.10 -21.33 -13.58
CA VAL A 64 0.83 -21.59 -12.33
C VAL A 64 2.32 -21.22 -12.45
N GLU A 65 2.86 -21.28 -13.67
CA GLU A 65 4.25 -20.90 -13.95
C GLU A 65 4.43 -19.41 -14.28
N GLY A 66 3.34 -18.67 -14.53
CA GLY A 66 3.37 -17.25 -14.89
C GLY A 66 3.62 -16.29 -13.72
N THR A 67 3.74 -15.00 -14.00
CA THR A 67 3.90 -13.97 -12.97
C THR A 67 2.60 -13.79 -12.18
N GLY A 68 2.73 -13.65 -10.86
CA GLY A 68 1.59 -13.40 -9.97
C GLY A 68 1.38 -11.91 -9.71
N ASN A 69 0.24 -11.58 -9.10
CA ASN A 69 -0.02 -10.25 -8.57
C ASN A 69 0.37 -10.22 -7.08
N GLY A 70 1.32 -9.35 -6.75
CA GLY A 70 1.66 -8.99 -5.37
C GLY A 70 0.84 -7.80 -4.86
N GLY A 71 0.86 -7.59 -3.54
CA GLY A 71 0.32 -6.42 -2.87
C GLY A 71 1.34 -5.86 -1.89
N HIS A 72 2.44 -5.33 -2.42
CA HIS A 72 3.53 -4.82 -1.58
C HIS A 72 3.03 -3.66 -0.71
N PHE A 73 3.31 -3.74 0.60
CA PHE A 73 2.91 -2.75 1.58
C PHE A 73 4.14 -2.11 2.23
N ASN A 74 4.35 -0.83 1.92
CA ASN A 74 5.40 -0.02 2.53
C ASN A 74 4.84 0.71 3.75
N PHE A 75 5.47 0.56 4.91
CA PHE A 75 5.08 1.25 6.13
C PHE A 75 6.29 1.78 6.90
N SER A 76 6.06 2.79 7.73
CA SER A 76 7.05 3.36 8.63
C SER A 76 6.38 3.75 9.95
N LEU A 77 7.12 3.64 11.04
CA LEU A 77 6.65 4.04 12.37
C LEU A 77 7.21 5.41 12.73
N TRP A 78 6.35 6.24 13.30
CA TRP A 78 6.67 7.61 13.67
C TRP A 78 6.26 7.81 15.11
N GLU A 79 7.15 8.44 15.88
CA GLU A 79 6.82 8.82 17.24
C GLU A 79 5.93 10.07 17.21
N ARG A 80 4.87 10.05 18.02
CA ARG A 80 4.04 11.23 18.21
C ARG A 80 4.79 12.22 19.09
N TRP A 81 5.21 13.33 18.51
CA TRP A 81 5.83 14.42 19.26
C TRP A 81 4.85 14.97 20.31
N ASN A 82 5.22 14.92 21.59
CA ASN A 82 4.48 15.53 22.69
C ASN A 82 5.15 16.86 23.05
N SER A 83 4.47 17.98 22.80
CA SER A 83 4.96 19.33 23.11
C SER A 83 5.03 19.66 24.60
N SER A 84 4.63 18.76 25.49
CA SER A 84 4.54 19.02 26.95
C SER A 84 5.86 18.79 27.69
N THR A 85 6.89 18.24 27.05
CA THR A 85 8.19 17.97 27.67
C THR A 85 9.33 18.32 26.72
N ALA A 86 10.01 19.44 27.00
CA ALA A 86 11.29 19.92 26.46
C ALA A 86 11.30 20.60 25.07
N ASP A 87 11.75 21.87 25.10
CA ASP A 87 12.29 22.74 24.04
C ASP A 87 11.64 22.78 22.65
N ALA A 88 10.79 23.80 22.47
CA ALA A 88 10.10 24.18 21.24
C ALA A 88 11.01 24.73 20.11
N LYS A 89 12.04 23.98 19.69
CA LYS A 89 12.90 24.39 18.54
C LYS A 89 13.25 23.32 17.51
N SER A 90 12.61 22.15 17.51
CA SER A 90 12.75 21.19 16.40
C SER A 90 11.41 20.53 16.08
N THR A 91 10.68 21.12 15.13
CA THR A 91 9.45 20.54 14.55
C THR A 91 9.80 19.46 13.52
N THR A 92 10.51 18.42 13.95
CA THR A 92 10.88 17.32 13.06
C THR A 92 10.33 16.04 13.63
N SER A 93 9.24 15.54 13.04
CA SER A 93 8.80 14.16 13.23
C SER A 93 9.99 13.26 12.92
N LYS A 94 10.41 12.44 13.87
CA LYS A 94 11.53 11.51 13.66
C LYS A 94 10.97 10.15 13.30
N ALA A 95 11.32 9.65 12.13
CA ALA A 95 11.10 8.25 11.80
C ALA A 95 11.82 7.41 12.85
N ILE A 96 11.10 6.50 13.51
CA ILE A 96 11.74 5.57 14.44
C ILE A 96 12.60 4.65 13.59
N GLY A 97 13.90 4.56 13.90
CA GLY A 97 14.77 3.58 13.26
C GLY A 97 14.15 2.20 13.45
N VAL A 98 13.80 1.55 12.34
CA VAL A 98 13.13 0.25 12.32
C VAL A 98 14.17 -0.82 12.67
N GLY A 99 14.57 -0.88 13.95
CA GLY A 99 15.50 -1.87 14.47
C GLY A 99 14.88 -3.28 14.52
N GLY A 100 15.67 -4.28 14.90
CA GLY A 100 15.28 -5.70 14.91
C GLY A 100 13.95 -5.99 15.62
N PHE A 101 13.61 -5.25 16.68
CA PHE A 101 12.36 -5.42 17.41
C PHE A 101 11.08 -5.24 16.56
N CYS A 102 11.10 -4.30 15.60
CA CYS A 102 9.95 -4.09 14.71
C CYS A 102 9.83 -5.21 13.66
N VAL A 103 10.96 -5.73 13.19
CA VAL A 103 10.99 -6.81 12.19
C VAL A 103 10.56 -8.14 12.83
N ASP A 104 11.05 -8.45 14.03
CA ASP A 104 10.66 -9.65 14.77
C ASP A 104 9.18 -9.59 15.21
N GLY A 105 8.71 -8.43 15.64
CA GLY A 105 7.30 -8.20 15.94
C GLY A 105 6.40 -8.41 14.72
N LEU A 106 6.80 -7.89 13.55
CA LEU A 106 6.06 -8.12 12.31
C LEU A 106 6.09 -9.60 11.90
N ARG A 107 7.24 -10.26 12.01
CA ARG A 107 7.37 -11.68 11.67
C ARG A 107 6.43 -12.55 12.49
N ASN A 108 6.34 -12.31 13.80
CA ASN A 108 5.44 -13.06 14.67
C ASN A 108 3.97 -12.78 14.33
N ALA A 109 3.60 -11.51 14.15
CA ALA A 109 2.23 -11.15 13.76
C ALA A 109 1.82 -11.74 12.39
N LEU A 110 2.74 -11.79 11.43
CA LEU A 110 2.50 -12.40 10.12
C LEU A 110 2.36 -13.92 10.20
N HIS A 111 3.14 -14.59 11.06
CA HIS A 111 3.00 -16.02 11.29
C HIS A 111 1.57 -16.35 11.76
N ASP A 112 1.06 -15.58 12.74
CA ASP A 112 -0.29 -15.75 13.27
C ASP A 112 -1.39 -15.40 12.25
N ALA A 113 -1.14 -14.42 11.36
CA ALA A 113 -2.10 -14.00 10.34
C ALA A 113 -2.14 -14.91 9.10
N SER A 114 -1.16 -15.80 8.95
CA SER A 114 -1.04 -16.74 7.82
C SER A 114 -1.61 -18.13 8.09
N ALA A 115 -2.02 -18.40 9.33
CA ALA A 115 -2.69 -19.62 9.79
C ALA A 115 -4.22 -19.48 9.73
#